data_AF-A0A6D2IF10-F1
#
_entry.id   AF-A0A6D2IF10-F1
#
_cell.length_a   1.000
_cell.length_b   1.000
_cell.length_c   1.000
_cell.angle_alpha   90.00
_cell.angle_beta   90.00
_cell.angle_gamma   90.00
#
_symmetry.space_group_name_H-M   'P 1'
#
loop_
_entity.id
_entity.type
_entity.pdbx_description
1 polymer ?
#
loop_
_entity_poly.entity_id
_entity_poly.type
_entity_poly.pdbx_seq_one_letter_code
_entity_poly.pdbx_strand_id
1 'polypeptide(L)'
;MAEAWTSPISPADPMFYLYQRLRSAKFCCKSLNRSSFSNIQNRTKEAFQHLEEIQRRVLTTQNQAVFEEENAARLLWIRLAAAEESFFHQKSRVRWLKEGDSNTGYFHKAVTANLARNVIHYLRNEEDVKVSDSSLLKSMVSGFI
;
A
#
# COMPACT_ATOMS: atom_id res chain seq x y z
N MET A 1 3.82 18.99 3.66
CA MET A 1 2.47 19.28 3.13
C MET A 1 2.28 20.77 2.86
N ALA A 2 2.58 21.65 3.81
CA ALA A 2 2.40 23.10 3.67
C ALA A 2 3.25 23.77 2.56
N GLU A 3 4.49 23.34 2.37
CA GLU A 3 5.41 23.96 1.39
C GLU A 3 4.97 23.80 -0.08
N ALA A 4 4.18 22.77 -0.40
CA ALA A 4 3.64 22.59 -1.75
C ALA A 4 2.51 23.59 -2.08
N TRP A 5 2.06 24.39 -1.09
CA TRP A 5 0.98 25.36 -1.25
C TRP A 5 1.39 26.83 -1.29
N THR A 6 2.68 27.15 -1.10
CA THR A 6 3.13 28.53 -0.84
C THR A 6 4.10 29.13 -1.86
N SER A 7 4.43 28.45 -2.98
CA SER A 7 5.37 29.03 -3.96
C SER A 7 4.74 30.14 -4.83
N PRO A 8 5.47 31.23 -5.15
CA PRO A 8 4.92 32.41 -5.83
C PRO A 8 4.58 32.15 -7.31
N ILE A 9 3.55 32.85 -7.78
CA ILE A 9 2.78 32.54 -9.00
C ILE A 9 3.19 33.48 -10.14
N SER A 10 3.56 32.93 -11.30
CA SER A 10 3.74 33.61 -12.60
C SER A 10 2.86 32.90 -13.65
N PRO A 11 2.43 33.51 -14.78
CA PRO A 11 1.24 33.12 -15.52
C PRO A 11 1.49 31.89 -16.38
N ALA A 12 1.45 30.72 -15.75
CA ALA A 12 1.32 29.43 -16.41
C ALA A 12 -0.10 28.92 -16.21
N ASP A 13 -0.64 28.25 -17.23
CA ASP A 13 -1.97 27.66 -17.28
C ASP A 13 -2.36 27.01 -15.92
N PRO A 14 -3.47 27.45 -15.27
CA PRO A 14 -3.93 26.92 -13.99
C PRO A 14 -3.99 25.38 -13.94
N MET A 15 -4.24 24.72 -15.07
CA MET A 15 -4.25 23.27 -15.20
C MET A 15 -2.86 22.64 -15.02
N PHE A 16 -1.82 23.29 -15.52
CA PHE A 16 -0.44 22.84 -15.36
C PHE A 16 0.00 22.88 -13.89
N TYR A 17 -0.41 23.92 -13.15
CA TYR A 17 -0.10 24.04 -11.73
C TYR A 17 -0.84 23.00 -10.89
N LEU A 18 -2.15 22.81 -11.14
CA LEU A 18 -2.93 21.75 -10.50
C LEU A 18 -2.28 20.39 -10.71
N TYR A 19 -1.86 20.07 -11.94
CA TYR A 19 -1.12 18.86 -12.26
C TYR A 19 0.18 18.75 -11.45
N GLN A 20 0.98 19.82 -11.38
CA GLN A 20 2.26 19.80 -10.67
C GLN A 20 2.07 19.54 -9.16
N ARG A 21 1.04 20.13 -8.55
CA ARG A 21 0.69 19.87 -7.15
C ARG A 21 0.21 18.46 -6.90
N LEU A 22 -0.67 17.95 -7.77
CA LEU A 22 -1.15 16.57 -7.69
C LEU A 22 0.02 15.58 -7.85
N ARG A 23 0.98 15.90 -8.73
CA ARG A 23 2.21 15.13 -8.91
C ARG A 23 3.07 15.13 -7.64
N SER A 24 3.29 16.29 -7.01
CA SER A 24 4.02 16.38 -5.74
C SER A 24 3.32 15.63 -4.60
N ALA A 25 1.99 15.79 -4.48
CA ALA A 25 1.17 15.06 -3.51
C ALA A 25 1.25 13.54 -3.74
N LYS A 26 1.20 13.09 -4.99
CA LYS A 26 1.38 11.68 -5.38
C LYS A 26 2.74 11.14 -4.94
N PHE A 27 3.83 11.90 -5.13
CA PHE A 27 5.15 11.47 -4.67
C PHE A 27 5.24 11.37 -3.15
N CYS A 28 4.70 12.35 -2.43
CA CYS A 28 4.62 12.31 -0.97
C CYS A 28 3.83 11.09 -0.48
N CYS A 29 2.64 10.83 -1.05
CA CYS A 29 1.82 9.67 -0.70
C CYS A 29 2.51 8.35 -1.03
N LYS A 30 3.23 8.26 -2.16
CA LYS A 30 4.04 7.08 -2.50
C LYS A 30 5.18 6.86 -1.51
N SER A 31 5.86 7.93 -1.08
CA SER A 31 6.92 7.87 -0.09
C SER A 31 6.39 7.37 1.26
N LEU A 32 5.26 7.94 1.73
CA LEU A 32 4.59 7.52 2.96
C LEU A 32 4.12 6.06 2.91
N ASN A 33 3.54 5.63 1.77
CA ASN A 33 3.17 4.24 1.59
C ASN A 33 4.41 3.33 1.67
N ARG A 34 5.51 3.72 1.02
CA ARG A 34 6.76 2.98 1.06
C ARG A 34 7.44 2.99 2.43
N SER A 35 7.33 4.02 3.24
CA SER A 35 7.99 4.05 4.56
C SER A 35 7.15 3.40 5.66
N SER A 36 5.83 3.61 5.65
CA SER A 36 4.95 3.17 6.74
C SER A 36 4.25 1.84 6.46
N PHE A 37 3.96 1.53 5.20
CA PHE A 37 3.14 0.38 4.81
C PHE A 37 3.86 -0.62 3.88
N SER A 38 5.12 -0.35 3.48
CA SER A 38 5.92 -1.37 2.82
C SER A 38 6.06 -2.57 3.76
N ASN A 39 5.83 -3.76 3.23
CA ASN A 39 5.96 -5.00 3.99
C ASN A 39 5.03 -5.09 5.22
N ILE A 40 3.90 -4.37 5.24
CA ILE A 40 2.89 -4.49 6.33
C ILE A 40 2.50 -5.95 6.56
N GLN A 41 2.38 -6.73 5.48
CA GLN A 41 2.09 -8.17 5.51
C GLN A 41 3.16 -8.98 6.25
N ASN A 42 4.45 -8.72 5.95
CA ASN A 42 5.54 -9.41 6.62
C ASN A 42 5.60 -9.02 8.09
N ARG A 43 5.39 -7.74 8.41
CA ARG A 43 5.37 -7.24 9.79
C ARG A 43 4.23 -7.86 10.60
N THR A 44 3.02 -7.97 10.03
CA THR A 44 1.91 -8.67 10.69
C THR A 44 2.25 -10.14 10.90
N LYS A 45 2.85 -10.81 9.90
CA LYS A 45 3.26 -12.21 9.99
C LYS A 45 4.32 -12.44 11.07
N GLU A 46 5.36 -11.61 11.12
CA GLU A 46 6.41 -11.67 12.14
C GLU A 46 5.84 -11.43 13.55
N ALA A 47 4.96 -10.44 13.71
CA ALA A 47 4.29 -10.20 14.99
C ALA A 47 3.39 -11.37 15.43
N PHE A 48 2.73 -12.04 14.48
CA PHE A 48 1.94 -13.24 14.77
C PHE A 48 2.82 -14.42 15.21
N GLN A 49 3.94 -14.66 14.51
CA GLN A 49 4.90 -15.71 14.86
C GLN A 49 5.50 -15.48 16.26
N HIS A 50 5.86 -14.24 16.56
CA HIS A 50 6.36 -13.85 17.88
C HIS A 50 5.30 -14.08 18.98
N LEU A 51 4.03 -13.75 18.70
CA LEU A 51 2.93 -14.04 19.62
C LEU A 51 2.78 -15.55 19.87
N GLU A 52 2.82 -16.38 18.83
CA GLU A 52 2.77 -17.85 18.94
C GLU A 52 3.92 -18.41 19.79
N GLU A 53 5.13 -17.88 19.62
CA GLU A 53 6.30 -18.28 20.39
C GLU A 53 6.13 -17.98 21.88
N ILE A 54 5.63 -16.78 22.23
CA ILE A 54 5.38 -16.42 23.63
C ILE A 54 4.23 -17.26 24.20
N GLN A 55 3.14 -17.46 23.46
CA GLN A 55 2.04 -18.30 23.92
C GLN A 55 2.48 -19.74 24.19
N ARG A 56 3.37 -20.29 23.36
CA ARG A 56 3.98 -21.60 23.61
C ARG A 56 4.85 -21.61 24.87
N ARG A 57 5.58 -20.52 25.15
CA ARG A 57 6.36 -20.37 26.39
C ARG A 57 5.48 -20.27 27.64
N VAL A 58 4.34 -19.58 27.57
CA VAL A 58 3.37 -19.47 28.68
C VAL A 58 2.85 -20.85 29.12
N LEU A 59 2.66 -21.77 28.18
CA LEU A 59 2.23 -23.15 28.48
C LEU A 59 3.28 -23.95 29.26
N THR A 60 4.56 -23.65 29.08
CA THR A 60 5.69 -24.38 29.71
C THR A 60 6.18 -23.69 30.99
N THR A 61 6.03 -22.37 31.08
CA THR A 61 6.50 -21.57 32.23
C THR A 61 5.47 -20.50 32.54
N GLN A 62 4.69 -20.73 33.61
CA GLN A 62 3.77 -19.74 34.14
C GLN A 62 4.53 -18.78 35.06
N ASN A 63 5.00 -17.67 34.46
CA ASN A 63 5.57 -16.54 35.18
C ASN A 63 4.84 -15.27 34.74
N GLN A 64 4.55 -14.38 35.69
CA GLN A 64 3.83 -13.14 35.45
C GLN A 64 4.51 -12.25 34.39
N ALA A 65 5.84 -12.22 34.36
CA ALA A 65 6.61 -11.49 33.35
C ALA A 65 6.33 -11.99 31.92
N VAL A 66 6.13 -13.30 31.73
CA VAL A 66 5.82 -13.89 30.41
C VAL A 66 4.39 -13.54 30.00
N PHE A 67 3.48 -13.40 30.97
CA PHE A 67 2.10 -12.97 30.71
C PHE A 67 2.02 -11.50 30.26
N GLU A 68 2.84 -10.63 30.84
CA GLU A 68 2.97 -9.24 30.41
C GLU A 68 3.58 -9.14 29.00
N GLU A 69 4.60 -9.95 28.72
CA GLU A 69 5.21 -10.09 27.39
C GLU A 69 4.18 -10.56 26.35
N GLU A 70 3.34 -11.54 26.69
CA GLU A 70 2.27 -12.08 25.83
C GLU A 70 1.23 -11.01 25.50
N ASN A 71 0.77 -10.27 26.52
CA ASN A 71 -0.20 -9.20 26.33
C ASN A 71 0.37 -8.09 25.43
N ALA A 72 1.63 -7.70 25.62
CA ALA A 72 2.29 -6.70 24.76
C ALA A 72 2.41 -7.19 23.31
N ALA A 73 2.82 -8.44 23.09
CA ALA A 73 2.89 -9.03 21.76
C ALA A 73 1.52 -9.12 21.09
N ARG A 74 0.48 -9.46 21.87
CA ARG A 74 -0.91 -9.55 21.37
C ARG A 74 -1.43 -8.20 20.92
N LEU A 75 -1.24 -7.15 21.72
CA LEU A 75 -1.63 -5.78 21.36
C LEU A 75 -0.90 -5.28 20.11
N LEU A 76 0.39 -5.60 19.98
CA LEU A 76 1.17 -5.26 18.78
C LEU A 76 0.61 -5.96 17.53
N TRP A 77 0.33 -7.26 17.62
CA TRP A 77 -0.23 -8.02 16.51
C TRP A 77 -1.61 -7.49 16.11
N ILE A 78 -2.52 -7.24 17.06
CA ILE A 78 -3.84 -6.65 16.80
C ILE A 78 -3.71 -5.32 16.05
N ARG A 79 -2.80 -4.45 16.49
CA ARG A 79 -2.56 -3.16 15.84
C ARG A 79 -2.07 -3.31 14.40
N LEU A 80 -1.14 -4.23 14.15
CA LEU A 80 -0.61 -4.48 12.81
C LEU A 80 -1.63 -5.14 11.89
N ALA A 81 -2.41 -6.10 12.40
CA ALA A 81 -3.49 -6.75 11.66
C ALA A 81 -4.57 -5.74 11.23
N ALA A 82 -4.99 -4.83 12.13
CA ALA A 82 -5.93 -3.76 11.81
C ALA A 82 -5.36 -2.78 10.77
N ALA A 83 -4.08 -2.46 10.85
CA ALA A 83 -3.41 -1.61 9.86
C ALA A 83 -3.31 -2.29 8.48
N GLU A 84 -3.03 -3.59 8.44
CA GLU A 84 -3.02 -4.40 7.23
C GLU A 84 -4.41 -4.49 6.59
N GLU A 85 -5.44 -4.76 7.39
CA GLU A 85 -6.83 -4.77 6.93
C GLU A 85 -7.24 -3.43 6.32
N SER A 86 -6.97 -2.32 7.02
CA SER A 86 -7.24 -0.96 6.52
C SER A 86 -6.49 -0.66 5.22
N PHE A 87 -5.22 -1.07 5.13
CA PHE A 87 -4.40 -0.92 3.92
C PHE A 87 -5.04 -1.65 2.72
N PHE A 88 -5.46 -2.90 2.91
CA PHE A 88 -6.09 -3.68 1.85
C PHE A 88 -7.49 -3.23 1.51
N HIS A 89 -8.27 -2.79 2.50
CA HIS A 89 -9.57 -2.17 2.30
C HIS A 89 -9.44 -0.94 1.38
N GLN A 90 -8.53 0.00 1.69
CA GLN A 90 -8.28 1.17 0.84
C GLN A 90 -7.81 0.78 -0.57
N LYS A 91 -6.92 -0.20 -0.70
CA LYS A 91 -6.36 -0.65 -1.99
C LYS A 91 -7.39 -1.38 -2.86
N SER A 92 -8.35 -2.08 -2.25
CA SER A 92 -9.38 -2.84 -2.96
C SER A 92 -10.44 -1.95 -3.63
N ARG A 93 -10.62 -0.70 -3.16
CA ARG A 93 -11.68 0.24 -3.56
C ARG A 93 -13.11 -0.32 -3.40
N VAL A 94 -13.28 -1.35 -2.58
CA VAL A 94 -14.58 -1.96 -2.28
C VAL A 94 -15.31 -1.05 -1.29
N ARG A 95 -16.45 -0.50 -1.71
CA ARG A 95 -17.24 0.44 -0.89
C ARG A 95 -18.24 -0.26 0.04
N TRP A 96 -18.48 -1.55 -0.16
CA TRP A 96 -19.55 -2.31 0.52
C TRP A 96 -19.02 -3.67 0.96
N LEU A 97 -18.44 -3.73 2.17
CA LEU A 97 -18.39 -4.96 2.94
C LEU A 97 -18.98 -4.63 4.31
N LYS A 98 -20.27 -4.86 4.44
CA LYS A 98 -21.00 -4.78 5.70
C LYS A 98 -20.56 -6.00 6.52
N GLU A 99 -19.75 -5.72 7.53
CA GLU A 99 -19.27 -6.56 8.66
C GLU A 99 -19.40 -8.09 8.55
N GLY A 100 -18.26 -8.79 8.60
CA GLY A 100 -18.21 -10.22 8.90
C GLY A 100 -16.96 -10.92 8.33
N ASP A 101 -16.06 -11.31 9.23
CA ASP A 101 -14.72 -11.89 9.03
C ASP A 101 -13.73 -10.94 8.33
N SER A 102 -12.51 -10.84 8.87
CA SER A 102 -11.43 -9.95 8.40
C SER A 102 -10.94 -10.44 7.05
N ASN A 103 -11.75 -10.19 6.01
CA ASN A 103 -11.81 -10.77 4.66
C ASN A 103 -10.54 -10.60 3.80
N THR A 104 -9.37 -10.80 4.38
CA THR A 104 -8.02 -10.66 3.83
C THR A 104 -7.91 -11.44 2.53
N GLY A 105 -8.44 -12.66 2.47
CA GLY A 105 -8.48 -13.47 1.24
C GLY A 105 -9.26 -12.81 0.10
N TYR A 106 -10.42 -12.23 0.38
CA TYR A 106 -11.21 -11.49 -0.60
C TYR A 106 -10.49 -10.23 -1.06
N PHE A 107 -9.94 -9.44 -0.13
CA PHE A 107 -9.21 -8.23 -0.46
C PHE A 107 -7.94 -8.51 -1.26
N HIS A 108 -7.19 -9.58 -0.93
CA HIS A 108 -6.04 -10.02 -1.71
C HIS A 108 -6.44 -10.36 -3.14
N LYS A 109 -7.51 -11.14 -3.34
CA LYS A 109 -8.01 -11.48 -4.67
C LYS A 109 -8.47 -10.24 -5.45
N ALA A 110 -9.19 -9.32 -4.80
CA ALA A 110 -9.64 -8.08 -5.41
C ALA A 110 -8.47 -7.16 -5.81
N VAL A 111 -7.45 -7.04 -4.95
CA VAL A 111 -6.22 -6.27 -5.23
C VAL A 111 -5.45 -6.89 -6.39
N THR A 112 -5.28 -8.21 -6.43
CA THR A 112 -4.62 -8.90 -7.54
C THR A 112 -5.39 -8.72 -8.85
N ALA A 113 -6.72 -8.82 -8.83
CA ALA A 113 -7.56 -8.58 -10.01
C ALA A 113 -7.48 -7.12 -10.50
N ASN A 114 -7.42 -6.15 -9.60
CA ASN A 114 -7.19 -4.74 -9.94
C ASN A 114 -5.79 -4.51 -10.52
N LEU A 115 -4.75 -5.15 -9.96
CA LEU A 115 -3.39 -5.09 -10.51
C LEU A 115 -3.37 -5.65 -11.94
N ALA A 116 -3.93 -6.84 -12.15
CA ALA A 116 -4.00 -7.46 -13.47
C ALA A 116 -4.73 -6.56 -14.49
N ARG A 117 -5.87 -5.95 -14.12
CA ARG A 117 -6.60 -5.02 -15.02
C ARG A 117 -5.84 -3.74 -15.35
N ASN A 118 -4.96 -3.28 -14.47
CA ASN A 118 -4.23 -2.02 -14.67
C ASN A 118 -2.83 -2.22 -15.26
N VAL A 119 -2.41 -3.45 -15.54
CA VAL A 119 -1.16 -3.72 -16.25
C VAL A 119 -1.34 -3.33 -17.72
N ILE A 120 -0.47 -2.43 -18.19
CA ILE A 120 -0.38 -2.09 -19.61
C ILE A 120 0.50 -3.16 -20.27
N HIS A 121 -0.12 -4.05 -21.03
CA HIS A 121 0.55 -5.19 -21.67
C HIS A 121 1.33 -4.80 -22.94
N TYR A 122 0.81 -3.83 -23.69
CA TYR A 122 1.47 -3.27 -24.87
C TYR A 122 0.96 -1.84 -25.11
N LEU A 123 1.76 -1.03 -25.80
CA LEU A 123 1.34 0.22 -26.41
C LEU A 123 1.52 0.09 -27.93
N ARG A 124 0.71 0.83 -28.69
CA ARG A 124 0.86 0.93 -30.14
C ARG A 124 1.51 2.25 -30.50
N ASN A 125 2.49 2.20 -31.38
CA ASN A 125 3.07 3.38 -32.03
C ASN A 125 2.14 3.92 -33.13
N GLU A 126 2.46 5.09 -33.67
CA GLU A 126 1.75 5.74 -34.79
C GLU A 126 1.74 4.86 -36.06
N GLU A 127 2.69 3.91 -36.18
CA GLU A 127 2.77 2.92 -37.26
C GLU A 127 2.02 1.60 -36.96
N ASP A 128 1.13 1.57 -35.97
CA ASP A 128 0.34 0.41 -35.49
C ASP A 128 1.16 -0.79 -34.92
N VAL A 129 2.47 -0.64 -34.79
CA VAL A 129 3.36 -1.66 -34.22
C VAL A 129 3.14 -1.79 -32.71
N LYS A 130 2.90 -3.03 -32.26
CA LYS A 130 2.72 -3.36 -30.83
C LYS A 130 4.07 -3.47 -30.13
N VAL A 131 4.30 -2.60 -29.16
CA VAL A 131 5.51 -2.58 -28.34
C VAL A 131 5.16 -3.11 -26.95
N SER A 132 5.76 -4.23 -26.56
CA SER A 132 5.51 -4.90 -25.26
C SER A 132 6.69 -4.77 -24.29
N ASP A 133 7.81 -4.20 -24.74
CA ASP A 133 9.04 -4.12 -23.96
C ASP A 133 9.00 -2.96 -22.94
N SER A 134 9.29 -3.27 -21.68
CA SER A 134 9.09 -2.36 -20.52
C SER A 134 10.01 -1.12 -20.56
N SER A 135 11.17 -1.25 -21.20
CA SER A 135 12.12 -0.17 -21.45
C SER A 135 11.58 0.83 -22.48
N LEU A 136 11.06 0.33 -23.59
CA LEU A 136 10.47 1.10 -24.70
C LEU A 136 9.12 1.73 -24.33
N LEU A 137 8.29 1.04 -23.53
CA LEU A 137 7.03 1.59 -23.02
C LEU A 137 7.25 2.86 -22.19
N LYS A 138 8.33 2.90 -21.40
CA LYS A 138 8.70 4.10 -20.62
C LYS A 138 9.16 5.26 -21.50
N SER A 139 9.95 4.99 -22.53
CA SER A 139 10.45 6.05 -23.44
C SER A 139 9.33 6.63 -24.31
N MET A 140 8.39 5.80 -24.78
CA MET A 140 7.22 6.24 -25.52
C MET A 140 6.34 7.18 -24.68
N VAL A 141 6.01 6.80 -23.43
CA VAL A 141 5.18 7.63 -22.55
C VAL A 141 5.85 8.98 -22.22
N SER A 142 7.20 9.05 -22.20
CA SER A 142 7.92 10.31 -22.01
C SER A 142 8.01 11.20 -23.25
N GLY A 143 7.81 10.66 -24.46
CA GLY A 143 7.84 11.43 -25.71
C GLY A 143 6.49 12.05 -26.12
N PHE A 144 5.40 11.64 -25.46
CA PHE A 144 4.03 12.12 -25.72
C PHE A 144 3.56 13.26 -24.79
N ILE A 145 4.46 13.82 -23.96
CA ILE A 145 4.21 15.00 -23.09
C ILE A 145 4.97 16.19 -23.66
#